data_AF-A0A382AI40-F1
#
_entry.id   AF-A0A382AI40-F1
#
_cell.length_a   1.000
_cell.length_b   1.000
_cell.length_c   1.000
_cell.angle_alpha   90.00
_cell.angle_beta   90.00
_cell.angle_gamma   90.00
#
_symmetry.space_group_name_H-M   'P 1'
#
loop_
_entity.id
_entity.type
_entity.pdbx_description
1 polymer ?
#
loop_
_entity_poly.entity_id
_entity_poly.type
_entity_poly.pdbx_seq_one_letter_code
_entity_poly.pdbx_strand_id
1 'polypeptide(L)'
;VADVDSANPTLVVGDGTTAGGKSVNFPMPNINYFGSVAVTGSNTITADASSEELTYASDGLSISANESTQTITFTNPYKTFFGLTDVDITSGAEANDMVLISGDGSELTSASFTEKATAFLAAMLTVDGDGSTLDADLLDGNHATAFMTNATVTTKGDLLVATGSASPERFVVGANNTILVADSTNPAGVSWGKVPLLFNWDEKATSFTGIAGTGYILNTASPITCTLPSNPVFGNQIKIIDGAGAAATNNITINPGSENIDGQALSVTLDYNKAIATYTFYNSVRGWIEERHGLL
;
A
#
# COMPACT_ATOMS: atom_id res chain seq x y z
N VAL A 1 -58.09 -68.94 -36.68
CA VAL A 1 -59.53 -68.95 -36.32
C VAL A 1 -59.63 -68.15 -35.05
N ALA A 2 -60.26 -66.97 -35.10
CA ALA A 2 -60.48 -66.18 -33.90
C ALA A 2 -61.76 -66.73 -33.25
N ASP A 3 -61.65 -67.29 -32.05
CA ASP A 3 -62.82 -67.62 -31.24
C ASP A 3 -63.34 -66.31 -30.62
N VAL A 4 -64.22 -65.66 -31.38
CA VAL A 4 -64.77 -64.33 -31.06
C VAL A 4 -65.91 -64.37 -30.04
N ASP A 5 -66.37 -65.56 -29.63
CA ASP A 5 -67.43 -65.72 -28.62
C ASP A 5 -66.88 -66.12 -27.24
N SER A 6 -65.57 -66.28 -27.06
CA SER A 6 -64.98 -66.56 -25.76
C SER A 6 -64.75 -65.29 -24.94
N ALA A 7 -64.93 -65.37 -23.61
CA ALA A 7 -64.71 -64.24 -22.69
C ALA A 7 -63.26 -63.72 -22.66
N ASN A 8 -62.31 -64.45 -23.25
CA ASN A 8 -60.90 -64.08 -23.41
C ASN A 8 -60.44 -64.50 -24.82
N PRO A 9 -60.81 -63.77 -25.88
CA PRO A 9 -60.51 -64.18 -27.24
C PRO A 9 -59.00 -64.13 -27.48
N THR A 10 -58.38 -65.29 -27.71
CA THR A 10 -56.98 -65.38 -28.12
C THR A 10 -56.89 -65.53 -29.63
N LEU A 11 -56.15 -64.64 -30.30
CA LEU A 11 -55.83 -64.80 -31.71
C LEU A 11 -54.54 -65.59 -31.86
N VAL A 12 -54.66 -66.83 -32.35
CA VAL A 12 -53.50 -67.62 -32.79
C VAL A 12 -53.26 -67.34 -34.28
N VAL A 13 -52.05 -66.87 -34.60
CA VAL A 13 -51.64 -66.53 -35.96
C VAL A 13 -50.66 -67.57 -36.48
N GLY A 14 -51.07 -68.32 -37.51
CA GLY A 14 -50.28 -69.36 -38.15
C GLY A 14 -50.84 -70.77 -37.93
N ASP A 15 -50.51 -71.70 -38.83
CA ASP A 15 -50.96 -73.10 -38.85
C ASP A 15 -50.26 -73.99 -37.80
N GLY A 16 -49.55 -73.38 -36.84
CA GLY A 16 -48.77 -74.10 -35.83
C GLY A 16 -47.45 -74.71 -36.35
N THR A 17 -47.08 -74.54 -37.63
CA THR A 17 -45.89 -75.22 -38.18
C THR A 17 -44.96 -74.35 -39.03
N THR A 18 -45.34 -73.13 -39.42
CA THR A 18 -44.42 -72.26 -40.18
C THR A 18 -44.31 -70.86 -39.56
N ALA A 19 -43.17 -70.60 -38.91
CA ALA A 19 -42.77 -69.32 -38.33
C ALA A 19 -42.37 -68.29 -39.41
N GLY A 20 -43.26 -68.04 -40.37
CA GLY A 20 -43.17 -66.88 -41.25
C GLY A 20 -44.00 -65.78 -40.63
N GLY A 21 -43.36 -64.78 -40.01
CA GLY A 21 -44.02 -63.66 -39.35
C GLY A 21 -45.09 -63.03 -40.23
N LYS A 22 -46.36 -63.38 -39.98
CA LYS A 22 -47.51 -62.73 -40.60
C LYS A 22 -47.94 -61.62 -39.67
N SER A 23 -47.71 -60.38 -40.09
CA SER A 23 -48.31 -59.21 -39.44
C SER A 23 -49.82 -59.41 -39.41
N VAL A 24 -50.39 -59.57 -38.21
CA VAL A 24 -51.84 -59.48 -38.06
C VAL A 24 -52.19 -58.01 -38.09
N ASN A 25 -52.67 -57.57 -39.23
CA ASN A 25 -53.31 -56.29 -39.31
C ASN A 25 -54.71 -56.45 -38.70
N PHE A 26 -54.93 -55.88 -37.51
CA PHE A 26 -56.28 -55.68 -36.99
C PHE A 26 -56.78 -54.34 -37.54
N PRO A 27 -57.67 -54.33 -38.56
CA PRO A 27 -58.29 -53.09 -38.98
C PRO A 27 -59.26 -52.64 -37.89
N MET A 28 -58.75 -51.87 -36.94
CA MET A 28 -59.57 -51.17 -35.95
C MET A 28 -59.78 -49.72 -36.44
N PRO A 29 -60.97 -49.13 -36.24
CA PRO A 29 -61.17 -47.70 -36.48
C PRO A 29 -60.19 -46.90 -35.62
N ASN A 30 -59.71 -45.73 -36.09
CA ASN A 30 -58.69 -44.90 -35.43
C ASN A 30 -58.86 -44.88 -33.90
N ILE A 31 -57.99 -45.61 -33.19
CA ILE A 31 -57.96 -45.61 -31.72
C ILE A 31 -57.01 -44.48 -31.31
N ASN A 32 -57.58 -43.36 -30.88
CA ASN A 32 -56.79 -42.17 -30.49
C ASN A 32 -56.31 -42.22 -29.03
N TYR A 33 -56.40 -43.36 -28.34
CA TYR A 33 -55.92 -43.49 -26.96
C TYR A 33 -55.59 -44.93 -26.60
N PHE A 34 -54.34 -45.20 -26.24
CA PHE A 34 -53.97 -46.42 -25.52
C PHE A 34 -54.02 -46.11 -24.01
N GLY A 35 -54.91 -46.75 -23.26
CA GLY A 35 -55.12 -46.42 -21.84
C GLY A 35 -53.90 -46.69 -20.96
N SER A 36 -53.36 -47.91 -20.98
CA SER A 36 -52.11 -48.26 -20.29
C SER A 36 -51.40 -49.36 -21.08
N VAL A 37 -50.17 -49.08 -21.50
CA VAL A 37 -49.31 -50.07 -22.14
C VAL A 37 -48.38 -50.64 -21.08
N ALA A 38 -48.74 -51.77 -20.49
CA ALA A 38 -47.86 -52.50 -19.59
C ALA A 38 -46.94 -53.41 -20.42
N VAL A 39 -45.67 -53.03 -20.58
CA VAL A 39 -44.65 -53.89 -21.19
C VAL A 39 -43.96 -54.67 -20.07
N THR A 40 -44.21 -55.97 -19.97
CA THR A 40 -43.43 -56.88 -19.11
C THR A 40 -42.72 -57.90 -19.98
N GLY A 41 -41.39 -57.99 -19.86
CA GLY A 41 -40.61 -59.09 -20.45
C GLY A 41 -39.74 -58.76 -21.68
N SER A 42 -39.66 -57.49 -22.12
CA SER A 42 -38.60 -57.05 -23.03
C SER A 42 -38.37 -55.54 -22.92
N ASN A 43 -37.11 -55.12 -22.80
CA ASN A 43 -36.69 -53.83 -22.24
C ASN A 43 -36.47 -52.69 -23.27
N THR A 44 -37.07 -52.76 -24.46
CA THR A 44 -36.83 -51.77 -25.52
C THR A 44 -38.13 -51.37 -26.22
N ILE A 45 -38.42 -50.07 -26.21
CA ILE A 45 -39.41 -49.41 -27.07
C ILE A 45 -38.59 -48.73 -28.19
N THR A 46 -38.74 -49.20 -29.43
CA THR A 46 -37.98 -48.69 -30.60
C THR A 46 -38.95 -47.95 -31.52
N ALA A 47 -38.60 -46.73 -31.93
CA ALA A 47 -39.31 -46.01 -32.99
C ALA A 47 -39.07 -46.70 -34.34
N ASP A 48 -40.11 -46.91 -35.14
CA ASP A 48 -40.07 -47.55 -36.47
C ASP A 48 -39.81 -46.54 -37.60
N ALA A 49 -39.94 -45.23 -37.30
CA ALA A 49 -39.55 -44.15 -38.21
C ALA A 49 -38.90 -42.97 -37.49
N SER A 50 -38.14 -42.17 -38.24
CA SER A 50 -37.39 -41.00 -37.74
C SER A 50 -38.26 -39.83 -37.23
N SER A 51 -39.59 -39.95 -37.25
CA SER A 51 -40.54 -38.95 -36.73
C SER A 51 -41.43 -39.47 -35.60
N GLU A 52 -41.14 -40.65 -35.06
CA GLU A 52 -41.95 -41.24 -33.99
C GLU A 52 -41.32 -40.94 -32.62
N GLU A 53 -42.06 -40.22 -31.77
CA GLU A 53 -41.65 -39.87 -30.41
C GLU A 53 -42.42 -40.69 -29.38
N LEU A 54 -41.74 -41.07 -28.28
CA LEU A 54 -42.42 -41.51 -27.06
C LEU A 54 -42.86 -40.27 -26.27
N THR A 55 -44.05 -39.76 -26.59
CA THR A 55 -44.62 -38.58 -25.90
C THR A 55 -45.38 -39.00 -24.65
N TYR A 56 -44.85 -38.69 -23.46
CA TYR A 56 -45.66 -38.69 -22.22
C TYR A 56 -46.58 -37.47 -22.25
N ALA A 57 -47.86 -37.68 -22.58
CA ALA A 57 -48.86 -36.62 -22.68
C ALA A 57 -49.38 -36.14 -21.30
N SER A 58 -48.47 -35.95 -20.33
CA SER A 58 -48.73 -35.21 -19.10
C SER A 58 -47.49 -34.41 -18.72
N ASP A 59 -47.71 -33.18 -18.26
CA ASP A 59 -46.74 -32.12 -17.98
C ASP A 59 -45.37 -32.58 -17.45
N GLY A 60 -44.35 -32.58 -18.33
CA GLY A 60 -43.03 -32.18 -17.88
C GLY A 60 -41.79 -32.93 -18.37
N LEU A 61 -41.86 -34.02 -19.14
CA LEU A 61 -40.63 -34.62 -19.68
C LEU A 61 -40.89 -35.39 -20.97
N SER A 62 -40.32 -34.93 -22.09
CA SER A 62 -40.22 -35.73 -23.31
C SER A 62 -38.83 -36.35 -23.41
N ILE A 63 -38.77 -37.58 -23.94
CA ILE A 63 -37.52 -38.30 -24.21
C ILE A 63 -37.53 -38.65 -25.69
N SER A 64 -36.64 -38.06 -26.48
CA SER A 64 -36.53 -38.33 -27.91
C SER A 64 -35.13 -38.82 -28.26
N ALA A 65 -35.04 -39.91 -29.03
CA ALA A 65 -33.78 -40.41 -29.54
C ALA A 65 -33.52 -39.83 -30.94
N ASN A 66 -32.29 -39.44 -31.23
CA ASN A 66 -31.86 -39.04 -32.57
C ASN A 66 -30.73 -39.98 -33.02
N GLU A 67 -31.05 -40.84 -33.98
CA GLU A 67 -30.09 -41.84 -34.48
C GLU A 67 -28.94 -41.22 -35.28
N SER A 68 -29.17 -40.09 -35.95
CA SER A 68 -28.12 -39.41 -36.72
C SER A 68 -27.04 -38.84 -35.82
N THR A 69 -27.41 -38.40 -34.61
CA THR A 69 -26.48 -37.85 -33.61
C THR A 69 -26.14 -38.85 -32.50
N GLN A 70 -26.78 -40.03 -32.50
CA GLN A 70 -26.67 -41.04 -31.44
C GLN A 70 -26.95 -40.48 -30.03
N THR A 71 -27.91 -39.55 -29.91
CA THR A 71 -28.25 -38.90 -28.64
C THR A 71 -29.65 -39.27 -28.17
N ILE A 72 -29.85 -39.26 -26.86
CA ILE A 72 -31.17 -39.30 -26.22
C ILE A 72 -31.37 -37.93 -25.55
N THR A 73 -32.40 -37.21 -25.98
CA THR A 73 -32.74 -35.85 -25.54
C THR A 73 -33.85 -35.90 -24.50
N PHE A 74 -33.64 -35.27 -23.36
CA PHE A 74 -34.65 -35.10 -22.31
C PHE A 74 -35.12 -33.64 -22.32
N THR A 75 -36.35 -33.36 -22.75
CA THR A 75 -36.91 -31.98 -22.73
C THR A 75 -37.90 -31.84 -21.60
N ASN A 76 -37.57 -31.00 -20.61
CA ASN A 76 -38.50 -30.58 -19.57
C ASN A 76 -38.97 -29.13 -19.84
N PRO A 77 -40.26 -28.86 -20.09
CA PRO A 77 -40.77 -27.50 -20.26
C PRO A 77 -40.69 -26.64 -18.98
N TYR A 78 -40.52 -27.24 -17.80
CA TYR A 78 -40.20 -26.54 -16.57
C TYR A 78 -38.68 -26.46 -16.42
N LYS A 79 -38.12 -25.35 -16.91
CA LYS A 79 -36.70 -24.94 -16.86
C LYS A 79 -36.10 -24.80 -15.45
N THR A 80 -36.59 -25.52 -14.44
CA THR A 80 -36.09 -25.44 -13.07
C THR A 80 -35.61 -26.80 -12.61
N PHE A 81 -34.44 -27.20 -13.10
CA PHE A 81 -33.65 -28.17 -12.36
C PHE A 81 -33.15 -27.45 -11.09
N PHE A 82 -33.66 -27.83 -9.92
CA PHE A 82 -33.30 -27.23 -8.62
C PHE A 82 -33.52 -25.71 -8.47
N GLY A 83 -34.52 -25.13 -9.14
CA GLY A 83 -34.92 -23.72 -8.91
C GLY A 83 -34.00 -22.67 -9.54
N LEU A 84 -33.03 -23.08 -10.35
CA LEU A 84 -32.23 -22.18 -11.19
C LEU A 84 -32.94 -22.02 -12.53
N THR A 85 -33.25 -20.78 -12.93
CA THR A 85 -34.01 -20.47 -14.16
C THR A 85 -33.15 -20.37 -15.42
N ASP A 86 -31.84 -20.52 -15.28
CA ASP A 86 -30.84 -20.17 -16.32
C ASP A 86 -29.82 -21.29 -16.56
N VAL A 87 -30.22 -22.53 -16.26
CA VAL A 87 -29.36 -23.72 -16.41
C VAL A 87 -30.08 -24.75 -17.27
N ASP A 88 -29.53 -25.04 -18.44
CA ASP A 88 -29.96 -26.12 -19.33
C ASP A 88 -29.02 -27.33 -19.19
N ILE A 89 -29.56 -28.52 -19.45
CA ILE A 89 -28.81 -29.79 -19.52
C ILE A 89 -28.71 -30.20 -20.98
N THR A 90 -27.49 -30.33 -21.50
CA THR A 90 -27.25 -30.83 -22.86
C THR A 90 -26.32 -32.04 -22.85
N SER A 91 -26.31 -32.80 -23.95
CA SER A 91 -25.28 -33.80 -24.20
C SER A 91 -23.92 -33.13 -24.40
N GLY A 92 -22.90 -33.58 -23.65
CA GLY A 92 -21.51 -33.15 -23.84
C GLY A 92 -20.87 -33.73 -25.11
N ALA A 93 -19.58 -33.46 -25.31
CA ALA A 93 -18.84 -33.85 -26.52
C ALA A 93 -18.58 -35.37 -26.64
N GLU A 94 -18.61 -36.10 -25.53
CA GLU A 94 -18.39 -37.54 -25.45
C GLU A 94 -19.71 -38.32 -25.23
N ALA A 95 -19.75 -39.58 -25.64
CA ALA A 95 -20.92 -40.43 -25.45
C ALA A 95 -21.24 -40.60 -23.95
N ASN A 96 -22.47 -40.24 -23.57
CA ASN A 96 -23.02 -40.26 -22.20
C ASN A 96 -22.57 -39.11 -21.26
N ASP A 97 -21.97 -38.05 -21.79
CA ASP A 97 -21.64 -36.89 -20.98
C ASP A 97 -22.85 -35.97 -20.76
N MET A 98 -23.02 -35.50 -19.52
CA MET A 98 -24.07 -34.54 -19.13
C MET A 98 -23.40 -33.29 -18.58
N VAL A 99 -23.43 -32.21 -19.36
CA VAL A 99 -22.81 -30.94 -18.97
C VAL A 99 -23.89 -29.92 -18.59
N LEU A 100 -23.63 -29.18 -17.52
CA LEU A 100 -24.45 -28.03 -17.09
C LEU A 100 -24.01 -26.80 -17.89
N ILE A 101 -24.96 -26.10 -18.51
CA ILE A 101 -24.68 -24.92 -19.34
C ILE A 101 -25.36 -23.68 -18.74
N SER A 102 -24.68 -22.53 -18.74
CA SER A 102 -25.28 -21.23 -18.33
C SER A 102 -26.19 -20.63 -19.41
N GLY A 103 -27.00 -19.63 -19.06
CA GLY A 103 -27.93 -18.97 -20.00
C GLY A 103 -27.32 -18.38 -21.27
N ASP A 104 -26.00 -18.18 -21.28
CA ASP A 104 -25.22 -17.72 -22.43
C ASP A 104 -24.71 -18.86 -23.34
N GLY A 105 -25.00 -20.12 -23.01
CA GLY A 105 -24.58 -21.29 -23.78
C GLY A 105 -23.20 -21.85 -23.42
N SER A 106 -22.52 -21.31 -22.41
CA SER A 106 -21.21 -21.80 -21.97
C SER A 106 -21.30 -22.95 -20.97
N GLU A 107 -20.42 -23.95 -21.06
CA GLU A 107 -20.33 -25.02 -20.07
C GLU A 107 -19.87 -24.49 -18.70
N LEU A 108 -20.63 -24.80 -17.65
CA LEU A 108 -20.27 -24.52 -16.27
C LEU A 108 -19.22 -25.53 -15.79
N THR A 109 -17.96 -25.26 -16.11
CA THR A 109 -16.79 -26.03 -15.66
C THR A 109 -16.11 -25.36 -14.45
N SER A 110 -15.15 -26.01 -13.79
CA SER A 110 -14.28 -25.33 -12.82
C SER A 110 -13.51 -24.15 -13.43
N ALA A 111 -13.30 -24.14 -14.74
CA ALA A 111 -12.69 -23.01 -15.46
C ALA A 111 -13.64 -21.81 -15.60
N SER A 112 -14.96 -22.05 -15.68
CA SER A 112 -15.96 -20.97 -15.68
C SER A 112 -15.92 -20.12 -14.40
N PHE A 113 -15.52 -20.72 -13.26
CA PHE A 113 -15.28 -20.00 -12.01
C PHE A 113 -13.96 -19.20 -12.03
N THR A 114 -12.92 -19.68 -12.71
CA THR A 114 -11.63 -18.96 -12.87
C THR A 114 -11.74 -17.77 -13.81
N GLU A 115 -12.47 -17.89 -14.93
CA GLU A 115 -12.81 -16.75 -15.79
C GLU A 115 -13.68 -15.74 -15.05
N LYS A 116 -14.65 -16.20 -14.26
CA LYS A 116 -15.47 -15.32 -13.41
C LYS A 116 -14.66 -14.68 -12.28
N ALA A 117 -13.64 -15.33 -11.72
CA ALA A 117 -12.75 -14.72 -10.73
C ALA A 117 -11.87 -13.63 -11.36
N THR A 118 -11.36 -13.87 -12.57
CA THR A 118 -10.59 -12.88 -13.34
C THR A 118 -11.48 -11.70 -13.75
N ALA A 119 -12.70 -11.97 -14.21
CA ALA A 119 -13.69 -10.95 -14.55
C ALA A 119 -14.19 -10.19 -13.31
N PHE A 120 -14.30 -10.85 -12.15
CA PHE A 120 -14.66 -10.24 -10.87
C PHE A 120 -13.55 -9.33 -10.37
N LEU A 121 -12.29 -9.76 -10.44
CA LEU A 121 -11.13 -8.92 -10.15
C LEU A 121 -11.06 -7.73 -11.11
N ALA A 122 -11.29 -7.94 -12.41
CA ALA A 122 -11.33 -6.86 -13.40
C ALA A 122 -12.47 -5.87 -13.15
N ALA A 123 -13.67 -6.35 -12.82
CA ALA A 123 -14.80 -5.48 -12.47
C ALA A 123 -14.52 -4.67 -11.19
N MET A 124 -13.89 -5.28 -10.19
CA MET A 124 -13.50 -4.60 -8.95
C MET A 124 -12.40 -3.54 -9.20
N LEU A 125 -11.43 -3.83 -10.07
CA LEU A 125 -10.40 -2.88 -10.54
C LEU A 125 -10.99 -1.67 -11.30
N THR A 126 -12.16 -1.81 -11.93
CA THR A 126 -12.79 -0.71 -12.67
C THR A 126 -13.65 0.22 -11.82
N VAL A 127 -14.03 -0.18 -10.62
CA VAL A 127 -14.87 0.62 -9.71
C VAL A 127 -14.04 1.55 -8.83
N ASP A 128 -12.75 1.25 -8.66
CA ASP A 128 -11.84 2.01 -7.81
C ASP A 128 -10.50 2.24 -8.56
N GLY A 129 -10.27 3.51 -8.92
CA GLY A 129 -9.19 3.94 -9.81
C GLY A 129 -7.79 3.64 -9.27
N ASP A 130 -6.81 3.49 -10.19
CA ASP A 130 -5.42 3.03 -9.97
C ASP A 130 -5.09 2.50 -8.56
N GLY A 131 -5.64 1.31 -8.24
CA GLY A 131 -5.37 0.59 -6.98
C GLY A 131 -6.34 -0.54 -6.59
N SER A 132 -7.67 -0.31 -6.60
CA SER A 132 -8.81 -1.23 -6.30
C SER A 132 -9.07 -1.71 -4.87
N THR A 133 -8.18 -1.44 -3.95
CA THR A 133 -8.33 -1.73 -2.53
C THR A 133 -7.96 -3.14 -1.97
N LEU A 134 -6.71 -3.55 -1.83
CA LEU A 134 -5.44 -2.88 -2.05
C LEU A 134 -5.24 -1.45 -1.47
N ASP A 135 -6.17 -0.82 -0.69
CA ASP A 135 -6.33 0.65 -0.38
C ASP A 135 -7.77 1.31 -0.40
N ALA A 136 -8.60 1.15 0.65
CA ALA A 136 -9.95 1.75 0.82
C ALA A 136 -10.04 3.28 1.07
N ASP A 137 -9.20 4.11 0.43
CA ASP A 137 -9.02 5.52 0.83
C ASP A 137 -10.00 6.55 0.26
N LEU A 138 -11.02 6.13 -0.50
CA LEU A 138 -12.08 7.03 -0.97
C LEU A 138 -13.06 7.49 0.13
N LEU A 139 -12.57 7.65 1.37
CA LEU A 139 -13.27 8.37 2.44
C LEU A 139 -12.75 9.80 2.61
N ASP A 140 -11.54 10.10 2.14
CA ASP A 140 -10.99 11.47 2.10
C ASP A 140 -10.25 11.83 0.79
N GLY A 141 -10.12 10.89 -0.14
CA GLY A 141 -9.51 11.12 -1.45
C GLY A 141 -7.99 11.27 -1.41
N ASN A 142 -7.34 10.78 -0.34
CA ASN A 142 -5.89 10.79 -0.19
C ASN A 142 -5.35 9.36 -0.08
N HIS A 143 -4.44 8.99 -0.98
CA HIS A 143 -3.80 7.68 -0.95
C HIS A 143 -2.82 7.54 0.21
N ALA A 144 -2.48 6.30 0.58
CA ALA A 144 -1.47 6.03 1.62
C ALA A 144 -0.14 6.77 1.37
N THR A 145 0.19 7.03 0.10
CA THR A 145 1.34 7.81 -0.37
C THR A 145 1.27 9.31 -0.04
N ALA A 146 0.08 9.85 0.24
CA ALA A 146 -0.12 11.22 0.70
C ALA A 146 0.29 11.42 2.16
N PHE A 147 0.39 10.33 2.94
CA PHE A 147 0.83 10.40 4.34
C PHE A 147 2.32 10.15 4.45
N MET A 148 3.00 10.98 5.25
CA MET A 148 4.38 10.72 5.62
C MET A 148 4.48 9.45 6.44
N THR A 149 5.40 8.56 6.06
CA THR A 149 5.58 7.27 6.74
C THR A 149 6.59 7.39 7.87
N ASN A 150 6.58 6.44 8.81
CA ASN A 150 7.59 6.39 9.86
C ASN A 150 9.02 6.23 9.30
N ALA A 151 9.18 5.72 8.07
CA ALA A 151 10.47 5.57 7.43
C ALA A 151 11.16 6.92 7.15
N THR A 152 10.40 8.02 7.16
CA THR A 152 10.95 9.38 7.00
C THR A 152 11.65 9.88 8.29
N VAL A 153 11.31 9.37 9.47
CA VAL A 153 11.89 9.79 10.77
C VAL A 153 12.66 8.63 11.42
N THR A 154 13.98 8.65 11.29
CA THR A 154 14.83 7.47 11.57
C THR A 154 15.73 7.64 12.79
N THR A 155 15.84 8.85 13.35
CA THR A 155 16.70 9.14 14.50
C THR A 155 15.95 9.96 15.55
N LYS A 156 16.39 9.86 16.81
CA LYS A 156 15.83 10.65 17.92
C LYS A 156 15.96 12.14 17.63
N GLY A 157 14.87 12.88 17.84
CA GLY A 157 14.85 14.33 17.69
C GLY A 157 14.81 14.83 16.25
N ASP A 158 14.55 13.97 15.26
CA ASP A 158 14.30 14.40 13.89
C ASP A 158 13.15 15.42 13.83
N LEU A 159 13.33 16.45 13.02
CA LEU A 159 12.32 17.42 12.65
C LEU A 159 11.90 17.18 11.20
N LEU A 160 10.70 17.62 10.85
CA LEU A 160 10.22 17.64 9.47
C LEU A 160 10.16 19.08 9.00
N VAL A 161 10.85 19.35 7.90
CA VAL A 161 10.89 20.65 7.23
C VAL A 161 10.43 20.47 5.79
N ALA A 162 10.17 21.55 5.07
CA ALA A 162 9.90 21.50 3.64
C ALA A 162 11.01 22.24 2.90
N THR A 163 11.56 21.63 1.85
CA THR A 163 12.56 22.27 0.97
C THR A 163 11.95 22.97 -0.24
N GLY A 164 10.62 22.97 -0.32
CA GLY A 164 9.81 23.42 -1.44
C GLY A 164 8.34 23.08 -1.23
N SER A 165 7.52 23.32 -2.26
CA SER A 165 6.09 22.99 -2.20
C SER A 165 5.89 21.48 -2.16
N ALA A 166 5.19 20.98 -1.14
CA ALA A 166 4.88 19.56 -0.96
C ALA A 166 6.11 18.63 -0.98
N SER A 167 7.28 19.14 -0.58
CA SER A 167 8.52 18.36 -0.49
C SER A 167 9.00 18.27 0.97
N PRO A 168 8.28 17.55 1.84
CA PRO A 168 8.72 17.35 3.21
C PRO A 168 10.03 16.54 3.22
N GLU A 169 10.98 16.99 4.02
CA GLU A 169 12.27 16.36 4.20
C GLU A 169 12.60 16.24 5.69
N ARG A 170 13.34 15.20 6.03
CA ARG A 170 13.86 14.97 7.37
C ARG A 170 15.01 15.93 7.66
N PHE A 171 14.86 16.74 8.70
CA PHE A 171 15.92 17.59 9.24
C PHE A 171 16.43 17.01 10.56
N VAL A 172 17.68 16.55 10.57
CA VAL A 172 18.26 15.85 11.72
C VAL A 172 18.43 16.77 12.93
N VAL A 173 18.38 16.20 14.14
CA VAL A 173 18.67 16.94 15.38
C VAL A 173 20.07 17.54 15.37
N GLY A 174 20.20 18.74 15.93
CA GLY A 174 21.48 19.44 16.03
C GLY A 174 22.40 18.85 17.11
N ALA A 175 23.66 19.29 17.11
CA ALA A 175 24.57 19.01 18.21
C ALA A 175 24.09 19.68 19.52
N ASN A 176 24.68 19.29 20.65
CA ASN A 176 24.43 19.97 21.92
C ASN A 176 24.72 21.49 21.79
N ASN A 177 23.96 22.29 22.55
CA ASN A 177 24.10 23.74 22.64
C ASN A 177 23.83 24.50 21.32
N THR A 178 23.04 23.92 20.42
CA THR A 178 22.49 24.61 19.26
C THR A 178 21.01 24.94 19.46
N ILE A 179 20.54 25.94 18.74
CA ILE A 179 19.13 26.30 18.62
C ILE A 179 18.72 26.27 17.16
N LEU A 180 17.45 25.99 16.91
CA LEU A 180 16.91 26.10 15.56
C LEU A 180 16.73 27.59 15.25
N VAL A 181 17.33 28.05 14.17
CA VAL A 181 17.20 29.43 13.70
C VAL A 181 16.65 29.44 12.28
N ALA A 182 15.91 30.48 11.93
CA ALA A 182 15.52 30.72 10.54
C ALA A 182 16.78 31.04 9.72
N ASP A 183 16.88 30.42 8.54
CA ASP A 183 17.97 30.61 7.59
C ASP A 183 17.40 30.51 6.17
N SER A 184 16.99 31.65 5.62
CA SER A 184 16.41 31.73 4.29
C SER A 184 17.40 31.42 3.15
N THR A 185 18.67 31.18 3.46
CA THR A 185 19.69 30.79 2.47
C THR A 185 19.85 29.27 2.38
N ASN A 186 19.43 28.53 3.42
CA ASN A 186 19.37 27.08 3.42
C ASN A 186 18.08 26.61 2.72
N PRO A 187 18.12 25.61 1.81
CA PRO A 187 16.91 25.06 1.19
C PRO A 187 15.83 24.63 2.19
N ALA A 188 16.19 24.19 3.39
CA ALA A 188 15.26 23.84 4.47
C ALA A 188 14.60 25.05 5.15
N GLY A 189 15.04 26.28 4.87
CA GLY A 189 14.59 27.52 5.50
C GLY A 189 15.02 27.70 6.97
N VAL A 190 15.69 26.69 7.55
CA VAL A 190 16.18 26.67 8.93
C VAL A 190 17.56 26.03 8.99
N SER A 191 18.32 26.42 10.01
CA SER A 191 19.64 25.87 10.32
C SER A 191 19.80 25.72 11.82
N TRP A 192 20.68 24.81 12.27
CA TRP A 192 21.12 24.78 13.67
C TRP A 192 22.15 25.90 13.90
N GLY A 193 21.72 26.96 14.56
CA GLY A 193 22.56 28.07 14.98
C GLY A 193 23.15 27.83 16.37
N LYS A 194 24.22 28.54 16.70
CA LYS A 194 24.68 28.62 18.10
C LYS A 194 23.72 29.48 18.90
N VAL A 195 23.51 29.16 20.18
CA VAL A 195 22.77 30.04 21.10
C VAL A 195 23.47 31.39 21.15
N PRO A 196 22.85 32.49 20.68
CA PRO A 196 23.38 33.81 20.90
C PRO A 196 23.30 34.06 22.42
N LEU A 197 24.43 34.40 23.04
CA LEU A 197 24.55 34.87 24.44
C LEU A 197 24.85 33.83 25.54
N LEU A 198 25.17 32.58 25.22
CA LEU A 198 25.87 31.71 26.18
C LEU A 198 27.34 31.62 25.80
N PHE A 199 28.20 32.31 26.56
CA PHE A 199 29.61 31.97 26.57
C PHE A 199 29.72 30.51 26.99
N ASN A 200 30.24 29.64 26.10
CA ASN A 200 30.73 28.35 26.56
C ASN A 200 31.91 28.63 27.48
N TRP A 201 31.87 28.16 28.72
CA TRP A 201 32.92 28.44 29.70
C TRP A 201 34.03 27.39 29.62
N ASP A 202 35.28 27.86 29.51
CA ASP A 202 36.48 27.03 29.47
C ASP A 202 37.51 27.57 30.48
N GLU A 203 38.14 26.68 31.25
CA GLU A 203 39.20 27.08 32.18
C GLU A 203 40.57 26.98 31.49
N LYS A 204 41.45 27.97 31.72
CA LYS A 204 42.82 27.96 31.20
C LYS A 204 43.83 28.33 32.28
N ALA A 205 44.94 27.57 32.33
CA ALA A 205 46.08 27.81 33.22
C ALA A 205 47.37 28.16 32.45
N THR A 206 47.33 28.18 31.11
CA THR A 206 48.46 28.50 30.22
C THR A 206 47.96 29.36 29.05
N SER A 207 48.87 30.06 28.39
CA SER A 207 48.56 30.89 27.20
C SER A 207 47.88 30.10 26.08
N PHE A 208 46.97 30.75 25.35
CA PHE A 208 46.09 30.11 24.37
C PHE A 208 45.55 31.11 23.33
N THR A 209 44.96 30.59 22.25
CA THR A 209 44.16 31.37 21.29
C THR A 209 42.67 31.15 21.57
N GLY A 210 41.96 32.24 21.80
CA GLY A 210 40.53 32.24 22.09
C GLY A 210 39.68 31.88 20.87
N ILE A 211 38.48 31.41 21.15
CA ILE A 211 37.42 31.10 20.18
C ILE A 211 36.25 32.06 20.43
N ALA A 212 35.74 32.68 19.37
CA ALA A 212 34.58 33.57 19.46
C ALA A 212 33.35 32.83 20.06
N GLY A 213 32.63 33.50 20.95
CA GLY A 213 31.51 32.94 21.71
C GLY A 213 31.92 32.13 22.95
N THR A 214 33.19 32.19 23.38
CA THR A 214 33.69 31.45 24.55
C THR A 214 34.05 32.42 25.67
N GLY A 215 33.75 32.03 26.92
CA GLY A 215 34.18 32.72 28.13
C GLY A 215 35.30 31.93 28.78
N TYR A 216 36.38 32.60 29.15
CA TYR A 216 37.55 31.98 29.74
C TYR A 216 37.69 32.39 31.21
N ILE A 217 37.70 31.40 32.09
CA ILE A 217 38.07 31.59 33.50
C ILE A 217 39.53 31.19 33.61
N LEU A 218 40.39 32.14 33.97
CA LEU A 218 41.83 31.97 33.98
C LEU A 218 42.34 31.65 35.38
N ASN A 219 43.12 30.58 35.48
CA ASN A 219 43.91 30.25 36.66
C ASN A 219 45.28 30.93 36.56
N THR A 220 45.37 32.17 37.03
CA THR A 220 46.57 33.03 37.00
C THR A 220 47.65 32.64 38.03
N ALA A 221 47.94 31.34 38.17
CA ALA A 221 49.08 30.84 38.94
C ALA A 221 50.43 31.21 38.29
N SER A 222 50.43 31.49 36.98
CA SER A 222 51.50 32.09 36.19
C SER A 222 50.90 33.14 35.25
N PRO A 223 51.69 34.05 34.66
CA PRO A 223 51.18 34.96 33.64
C PRO A 223 50.58 34.20 32.44
N ILE A 224 49.47 34.69 31.90
CA ILE A 224 48.74 34.04 30.79
C ILE A 224 48.51 35.05 29.67
N THR A 225 48.83 34.65 28.45
CA THR A 225 48.46 35.39 27.23
C THR A 225 47.25 34.76 26.58
N CYS A 226 46.17 35.52 26.44
CA CYS A 226 45.01 35.16 25.62
C CYS A 226 45.10 35.88 24.27
N THR A 227 45.35 35.16 23.19
CA THR A 227 45.30 35.70 21.83
C THR A 227 43.87 35.71 21.33
N LEU A 228 43.36 36.85 20.86
CA LEU A 228 41.99 36.98 20.37
C LEU A 228 41.75 36.12 19.11
N PRO A 229 40.50 35.66 18.87
CA PRO A 229 40.18 34.81 17.73
C PRO A 229 40.59 35.40 16.39
N SER A 230 41.07 34.56 15.47
CA SER A 230 41.34 34.94 14.08
C SER A 230 40.06 34.98 13.25
N ASN A 231 40.06 35.81 12.20
CA ASN A 231 38.93 36.02 11.28
C ASN A 231 37.57 36.30 11.99
N PRO A 232 37.51 37.23 12.95
CA PRO A 232 36.25 37.53 13.60
C PRO A 232 35.25 38.21 12.64
N VAL A 233 33.97 37.99 12.90
CA VAL A 233 32.86 38.67 12.23
C VAL A 233 32.17 39.64 13.19
N PHE A 234 31.46 40.64 12.66
CA PHE A 234 30.75 41.65 13.46
C PHE A 234 29.93 41.00 14.57
N GLY A 235 30.10 41.49 15.81
CA GLY A 235 29.37 41.03 16.98
C GLY A 235 29.95 39.78 17.65
N ASN A 236 31.02 39.18 17.13
CA ASN A 236 31.72 38.12 17.87
C ASN A 236 32.20 38.65 19.22
N GLN A 237 31.96 37.89 20.29
CA GLN A 237 32.36 38.24 21.65
C GLN A 237 33.31 37.20 22.25
N ILE A 238 34.16 37.64 23.17
CA ILE A 238 34.95 36.78 24.07
C ILE A 238 34.94 37.43 25.45
N LYS A 239 34.84 36.61 26.50
CA LYS A 239 34.92 37.08 27.89
C LYS A 239 36.11 36.45 28.59
N ILE A 240 36.85 37.24 29.33
CA ILE A 240 37.99 36.81 30.14
C ILE A 240 37.69 37.19 31.59
N ILE A 241 37.89 36.24 32.50
CA ILE A 241 37.78 36.44 33.95
C ILE A 241 39.04 35.87 34.59
N ASP A 242 39.73 36.67 35.39
CA ASP A 242 40.75 36.19 36.32
C ASP A 242 40.08 35.40 37.45
N GLY A 243 39.97 34.09 37.27
CA GLY A 243 39.30 33.17 38.20
C GLY A 243 40.10 32.94 39.48
N ALA A 244 41.43 32.86 39.37
CA ALA A 244 42.30 32.71 40.55
C ALA A 244 42.45 34.03 41.33
N GLY A 245 42.20 35.18 40.69
CA GLY A 245 42.24 36.48 41.35
C GLY A 245 43.66 37.00 41.60
N ALA A 246 44.65 36.56 40.81
CA ALA A 246 46.06 36.88 40.99
C ALA A 246 46.68 37.66 39.81
N ALA A 247 45.86 38.23 38.92
CA ALA A 247 46.34 38.96 37.75
C ALA A 247 47.16 40.22 38.07
N ALA A 248 47.13 40.77 39.29
CA ALA A 248 48.05 41.86 39.67
C ALA A 248 49.51 41.41 39.86
N THR A 249 49.74 40.11 40.06
CA THR A 249 51.08 39.53 40.16
C THR A 249 51.44 38.78 38.89
N ASN A 250 50.49 38.01 38.37
CA ASN A 250 50.63 37.17 37.20
C ASN A 250 49.72 37.70 36.09
N ASN A 251 50.17 38.80 35.48
CA ASN A 251 49.36 39.58 34.54
C ASN A 251 48.74 38.72 33.43
N ILE A 252 47.50 39.06 33.09
CA ILE A 252 46.85 38.53 31.89
C ILE A 252 47.14 39.48 30.74
N THR A 253 47.69 38.96 29.64
CA THR A 253 47.93 39.73 28.41
C THR A 253 46.88 39.36 27.37
N ILE A 254 46.13 40.33 26.88
CA ILE A 254 45.22 40.16 25.74
C ILE A 254 45.96 40.55 24.48
N ASN A 255 46.29 39.55 23.65
CA ASN A 255 46.97 39.76 22.39
C ASN A 255 45.94 39.97 21.26
N PRO A 256 46.05 41.04 20.45
CA PRO A 256 45.14 41.35 19.34
C PRO A 256 44.93 40.23 18.32
N GLY A 257 45.90 39.32 18.20
CA GLY A 257 45.89 38.31 17.15
C GLY A 257 46.07 38.94 15.77
N SER A 258 45.13 38.70 14.86
CA SER A 258 45.15 39.24 13.49
C SER A 258 44.43 40.58 13.33
N GLU A 259 43.76 41.08 14.36
CA GLU A 259 42.89 42.27 14.31
C GLU A 259 43.31 43.29 15.36
N ASN A 260 42.83 44.53 15.27
CA ASN A 260 43.14 45.56 16.27
C ASN A 260 42.40 45.34 17.61
N ILE A 261 42.88 45.98 18.68
CA ILE A 261 42.12 46.23 19.92
C ILE A 261 41.93 47.75 20.05
N ASP A 262 40.70 48.23 20.11
CA ASP A 262 40.33 49.65 20.17
C ASP A 262 41.02 50.54 19.11
N GLY A 263 41.28 49.97 17.93
CA GLY A 263 41.96 50.62 16.81
C GLY A 263 43.48 50.59 16.86
N GLN A 264 44.07 49.81 17.77
CA GLN A 264 45.51 49.66 17.93
C GLN A 264 45.95 48.19 17.74
N ALA A 265 47.04 47.96 17.03
CA ALA A 265 47.66 46.64 16.88
C ALA A 265 48.60 46.32 18.06
N LEU A 266 48.14 46.56 19.29
CA LEU A 266 48.92 46.40 20.53
C LEU A 266 48.17 45.51 21.53
N SER A 267 48.93 44.78 22.33
CA SER A 267 48.37 43.96 23.41
C SER A 267 47.91 44.85 24.58
N VAL A 268 46.82 44.43 25.22
CA VAL A 268 46.32 45.03 26.46
C VAL A 268 46.76 44.16 27.63
N THR A 269 47.15 44.77 28.75
CA THR A 269 47.52 44.05 29.97
C THR A 269 46.46 44.29 31.03
N LEU A 270 45.97 43.20 31.64
CA LEU A 270 45.12 43.24 32.83
C LEU A 270 46.01 42.91 34.03
N ASP A 271 46.30 43.93 34.84
CA ASP A 271 47.27 43.93 35.93
C ASP A 271 46.62 44.19 37.30
N TYR A 272 45.34 43.85 37.43
CA TYR A 272 44.59 43.98 38.67
C TYR A 272 43.89 42.66 39.01
N ASN A 273 43.80 42.34 40.30
CA ASN A 273 43.22 41.08 40.76
C ASN A 273 41.74 40.99 40.40
N LYS A 274 41.30 39.78 40.02
CA LYS A 274 39.91 39.49 39.60
C LYS A 274 39.50 40.34 38.39
N ALA A 275 40.46 40.64 37.51
CA ALA A 275 40.19 41.33 36.26
C ALA A 275 39.11 40.63 35.43
N ILE A 276 38.24 41.44 34.82
CA ILE A 276 37.21 40.99 33.90
C ILE A 276 37.27 41.89 32.68
N ALA A 277 37.32 41.28 31.51
CA ALA A 277 37.23 41.98 30.24
C ALA A 277 36.33 41.21 29.30
N THR A 278 35.42 41.91 28.62
CA THR A 278 34.68 41.37 27.49
C THR A 278 35.11 42.15 26.26
N TYR A 279 35.39 41.46 25.16
CA TYR A 279 35.72 42.09 23.89
C TYR A 279 34.67 41.75 22.85
N THR A 280 34.21 42.76 22.12
CA THR A 280 33.24 42.61 21.02
C THR A 280 33.84 43.12 19.72
N PHE A 281 33.88 42.30 18.68
CA PHE A 281 34.44 42.68 17.38
C PHE A 281 33.48 43.56 16.59
N TYR A 282 33.98 44.68 16.06
CA TYR A 282 33.20 45.58 15.21
C TYR A 282 33.57 45.44 13.73
N ASN A 283 34.79 45.83 13.36
CA ASN A 283 35.32 45.77 11.99
C ASN A 283 36.86 45.76 12.03
N SER A 284 37.54 45.62 10.89
CA SER A 284 39.01 45.53 10.86
C SER A 284 39.75 46.84 11.19
N VAL A 285 39.07 47.98 11.16
CA VAL A 285 39.68 49.28 11.51
C VAL A 285 39.74 49.44 13.03
N ARG A 286 38.60 49.31 13.70
CA ARG A 286 38.50 49.43 15.17
C ARG A 286 38.90 48.13 15.87
N GLY A 287 38.75 46.99 15.21
CA GLY A 287 39.00 45.67 15.74
C GLY A 287 38.04 45.28 16.87
N TRP A 288 38.60 44.64 17.89
CA TRP A 288 37.94 44.26 19.13
C TRP A 288 37.80 45.47 20.05
N ILE A 289 36.57 45.77 20.46
CA ILE A 289 36.27 46.85 21.40
C ILE A 289 36.21 46.24 22.80
N GLU A 290 37.00 46.80 23.73
CA GLU A 290 36.91 46.44 25.14
C GLU A 290 35.61 47.01 25.74
N GLU A 291 34.74 46.14 26.25
CA GLU A 291 33.59 46.54 27.05
C GLU A 291 34.06 46.91 28.45
N ARG A 292 34.38 48.20 28.64
CA ARG A 292 34.73 48.72 29.96
C ARG A 292 33.48 48.79 30.84
N HIS A 293 33.40 47.90 31.81
CA HIS A 293 32.46 48.05 32.92
C HIS A 293 33.00 49.14 33.84
N GLY A 294 32.42 50.34 33.75
CA GLY A 294 32.89 51.51 34.48
C GLY A 294 32.92 51.31 36.00
N LEU A 295 34.09 51.51 36.57
CA LEU A 295 34.30 52.49 37.64
C LEU A 295 35.60 53.21 37.31
N LEU A 296 35.46 54.39 36.71
CA LEU A 296 36.51 55.42 36.69
C LEU A 296 36.73 55.95 38.10
#